data_AF-A0A366JB02-F1
#
_entry.id   AF-A0A366JB02-F1
#
_cell.length_a   1.000
_cell.length_b   1.000
_cell.length_c   1.000
_cell.angle_alpha   90.00
_cell.angle_beta   90.00
_cell.angle_gamma   90.00
#
_symmetry.space_group_name_H-M   'P 1'
#
loop_
_entity.id
_entity.type
_entity.pdbx_description
1 polymer ?
#
loop_
_entity_poly.entity_id
_entity_poly.type
_entity_poly.pdbx_seq_one_letter_code
_entity_poly.pdbx_strand_id
1 'polypeptide(L)'
;MPQILDNLGFYSSLKIAFKPKYTSFLIKLCLLKSKNLPYEEYSNKLSKLINDNSDIRTTIDYDKIENILKINVSNLSVLLSALMRVEDPIRTSGIFHLDLLKEKNNDFIKDITLLLEYDFIRIVDVRLNKKNHGEISIRRASSGEQCMMVIMLGIAGNIKNNSLIFIDEPEISLHPKWQEDFMPMLIKAFSIYSGCQFFIATHSPQIVSGMKGENCFVTDLASRKLYPASFFSGKSADFQLAEIFGSPGQMNEYLSRLCFNLIFKLRNKKEITKNDYDNLDSLEKSKKQINANDPIIALIETVEEVFKMPLINTPITFDEDDISLISEIKDREAFDSNSWGIDELIPLRSKVRAYYRDIQNGTCPYCKERIATRSAGNAQIEHIIPKSEHIIFMFEPKNLCVSCGDCNEYKSRNSVTKNDFIVCNNHNPQRYPTSQNTFKIVHPHFDIYEEHLIKEGLFYRDLTPKGHFTIGICKLNQRSANYGREPEALDDSSLHDIFNIFEANADDAQKEMLKNMLLGAINA
;
A
#
# COMPACT_ATOMS: atom_id res chain seq x y z
N MET A 1 14.50 -28.89 5.38
CA MET A 1 13.46 -29.86 4.94
C MET A 1 12.50 -30.27 6.07
N PRO A 2 12.93 -30.67 7.28
CA PRO A 2 12.01 -31.07 8.37
C PRO A 2 10.96 -30.00 8.75
N GLN A 3 11.41 -28.75 8.88
CA GLN A 3 10.55 -27.61 9.23
C GLN A 3 9.51 -27.28 8.14
N ILE A 4 9.83 -27.53 6.86
CA ILE A 4 8.92 -27.34 5.73
C ILE A 4 7.79 -28.37 5.82
N LEU A 5 8.13 -29.64 6.01
CA LEU A 5 7.14 -30.71 6.13
C LEU A 5 6.23 -30.50 7.35
N ASP A 6 6.80 -30.08 8.47
CA ASP A 6 6.05 -29.79 9.68
C ASP A 6 5.03 -28.65 9.48
N ASN A 7 5.45 -27.54 8.84
CA ASN A 7 4.56 -26.43 8.50
C ASN A 7 3.45 -26.85 7.53
N LEU A 8 3.69 -27.85 6.66
CA LEU A 8 2.70 -28.42 5.74
C LEU A 8 1.82 -29.51 6.40
N GLY A 9 1.99 -29.78 7.70
CA GLY A 9 1.20 -30.79 8.42
C GLY A 9 1.66 -32.23 8.23
N PHE A 10 2.89 -32.44 7.78
CA PHE A 10 3.51 -33.76 7.60
C PHE A 10 4.52 -34.05 8.72
N TYR A 11 4.75 -35.34 8.99
CA TYR A 11 5.88 -35.77 9.80
C TYR A 11 7.19 -35.59 9.03
N SER A 12 8.31 -35.46 9.74
CA SER A 12 9.66 -35.37 9.15
C SER A 12 10.18 -36.74 8.66
N SER A 13 9.30 -37.56 8.11
CA SER A 13 9.64 -38.83 7.49
C SER A 13 9.03 -38.94 6.10
N LEU A 14 9.80 -39.51 5.17
CA LEU A 14 9.37 -39.74 3.80
C LEU A 14 9.68 -41.16 3.38
N LYS A 15 8.84 -41.72 2.52
CA LYS A 15 9.02 -43.02 1.91
C LYS A 15 9.23 -42.88 0.41
N ILE A 16 10.36 -43.34 -0.12
CA ILE A 16 10.63 -43.32 -1.57
C ILE A 16 10.40 -44.72 -2.11
N ALA A 17 9.33 -44.90 -2.89
CA ALA A 17 9.16 -46.13 -3.67
C ALA A 17 9.97 -46.03 -4.95
N PHE A 18 10.75 -47.06 -5.24
CA PHE A 18 11.62 -47.09 -6.42
C PHE A 18 11.48 -48.41 -7.16
N LYS A 19 11.81 -48.37 -8.44
CA LYS A 19 11.98 -49.56 -9.28
C LYS A 19 13.40 -49.58 -9.84
N PRO A 20 14.11 -50.71 -9.74
CA PRO A 20 15.35 -50.87 -10.46
C PRO A 20 15.06 -50.81 -11.96
N LYS A 21 15.91 -50.13 -12.71
CA LYS A 21 15.83 -50.11 -14.18
C LYS A 21 16.45 -51.37 -14.80
N TYR A 22 17.24 -52.10 -14.03
CA TYR A 22 17.97 -53.28 -14.50
C TYR A 22 17.80 -54.48 -13.57
N THR A 23 17.77 -55.66 -14.16
CA THR A 23 17.71 -56.95 -13.45
C THR A 23 19.11 -57.39 -12.99
N SER A 24 19.21 -58.60 -12.42
CA SER A 24 20.45 -59.24 -11.94
C SER A 24 21.64 -59.26 -12.93
N PHE A 25 21.39 -59.03 -14.22
CA PHE A 25 22.40 -58.93 -15.28
C PHE A 25 23.40 -57.79 -15.06
N LEU A 26 22.92 -56.60 -14.67
CA LEU A 26 23.78 -55.41 -14.55
C LEU A 26 24.68 -55.48 -13.30
N ILE A 27 24.17 -56.06 -12.21
CA ILE A 27 24.97 -56.36 -11.01
C ILE A 27 26.13 -57.29 -11.37
N LYS A 28 25.86 -58.33 -12.17
CA LYS A 28 26.91 -59.23 -12.68
C LYS A 28 27.89 -58.49 -13.61
N LEU A 29 27.43 -57.56 -14.43
CA LEU A 29 28.28 -56.73 -15.30
C LEU A 29 29.22 -55.81 -14.50
N CYS A 30 28.71 -55.13 -13.47
CA CYS A 30 29.51 -54.32 -12.55
C CYS A 30 30.54 -55.18 -11.78
N LEU A 31 30.15 -56.39 -11.33
CA LEU A 31 31.06 -57.34 -10.68
C LEU A 31 32.16 -57.87 -11.61
N LEU A 32 31.87 -58.02 -12.92
CA LEU A 32 32.87 -58.41 -13.90
C LEU A 32 33.91 -57.31 -14.11
N LYS A 33 33.45 -56.05 -14.18
CA LYS A 33 34.33 -54.89 -14.38
C LYS A 33 35.16 -54.56 -13.13
N SER A 34 34.63 -54.73 -11.92
CA SER A 34 35.38 -54.45 -10.68
C SER A 34 36.55 -55.39 -10.44
N LYS A 35 36.53 -56.58 -11.05
CA LYS A 35 37.60 -57.59 -10.97
C LYS A 35 38.84 -57.25 -11.80
N ASN A 36 38.82 -56.17 -12.58
CA ASN A 36 39.94 -55.71 -13.42
C ASN A 36 40.56 -56.84 -14.28
N LEU A 37 39.69 -57.66 -14.86
CA LEU A 37 40.09 -58.85 -15.64
C LEU A 37 40.80 -58.44 -16.95
N PRO A 38 41.73 -59.27 -17.47
CA PRO A 38 42.27 -59.10 -18.81
C PRO A 38 41.15 -59.00 -19.85
N TYR A 39 41.36 -58.19 -20.91
CA TYR A 39 40.33 -57.88 -21.91
C TYR A 39 39.67 -59.14 -22.52
N GLU A 40 40.47 -60.16 -22.85
CA GLU A 40 39.97 -61.41 -23.43
C GLU A 40 39.05 -62.17 -22.45
N GLU A 41 39.42 -62.25 -21.17
CA GLU A 41 38.63 -62.92 -20.15
C GLU A 41 37.35 -62.15 -19.83
N TYR A 42 37.46 -60.81 -19.78
CA TYR A 42 36.32 -59.91 -19.63
C TYR A 42 35.34 -60.06 -20.80
N SER A 43 35.83 -60.00 -22.04
CA SER A 43 35.05 -60.14 -23.27
C SER A 43 34.32 -61.48 -23.29
N ASN A 44 35.01 -62.58 -23.00
CA ASN A 44 34.41 -63.91 -22.96
C ASN A 44 33.31 -64.04 -21.89
N LYS A 45 33.55 -63.52 -20.68
CA LYS A 45 32.55 -63.53 -19.61
C LYS A 45 31.35 -62.62 -19.92
N LEU A 46 31.59 -61.47 -20.55
CA LEU A 46 30.54 -60.54 -21.00
C LEU A 46 29.66 -61.19 -22.08
N SER A 47 30.27 -61.79 -23.11
CA SER A 47 29.54 -62.50 -24.17
C SER A 47 28.72 -63.66 -23.62
N LYS A 48 29.26 -64.42 -22.66
CA LYS A 48 28.52 -65.50 -21.98
C LYS A 48 27.34 -64.93 -21.18
N LEU A 49 27.56 -63.87 -20.41
CA LEU A 49 26.51 -63.21 -19.63
C LEU A 49 25.35 -62.74 -20.52
N ILE A 50 25.66 -62.14 -21.68
CA ILE A 50 24.67 -61.67 -22.65
C ILE A 50 23.85 -62.84 -23.22
N ASN A 51 24.50 -63.97 -23.51
CA ASN A 51 23.84 -65.15 -24.07
C ASN A 51 22.95 -65.88 -23.04
N ASP A 52 23.35 -65.88 -21.76
CA ASP A 52 22.60 -66.52 -20.66
C ASP A 52 21.32 -65.75 -20.27
N ASN A 53 21.09 -64.54 -20.79
CA ASN A 53 19.93 -63.70 -20.49
C ASN A 53 19.18 -63.30 -21.78
N SER A 54 18.69 -64.29 -22.52
CA SER A 54 18.10 -64.15 -23.87
C SER A 54 16.94 -63.15 -24.00
N ASP A 55 16.19 -62.88 -22.92
CA ASP A 55 15.09 -61.91 -22.89
C ASP A 55 15.54 -60.44 -22.94
N ILE A 56 16.85 -60.17 -22.83
CA ILE A 56 17.40 -58.81 -22.75
C ILE A 56 17.80 -58.28 -24.14
N ARG A 57 17.89 -59.13 -25.19
CA ARG A 57 18.36 -58.73 -26.54
C ARG A 57 17.56 -57.60 -27.21
N THR A 58 16.30 -57.40 -26.84
CA THR A 58 15.44 -56.31 -27.35
C THR A 58 15.53 -55.01 -26.53
N THR A 59 16.27 -55.02 -25.42
CA THR A 59 16.37 -53.91 -24.45
C THR A 59 17.83 -53.61 -24.05
N ILE A 60 18.79 -53.91 -24.94
CA ILE A 60 20.19 -53.53 -24.71
C ILE A 60 20.39 -52.08 -25.13
N ASP A 61 20.40 -51.18 -24.16
CA ASP A 61 20.83 -49.80 -24.35
C ASP A 61 22.37 -49.75 -24.29
N TYR A 62 23.00 -49.85 -25.46
CA TYR A 62 24.46 -49.92 -25.60
C TYR A 62 25.16 -48.66 -25.05
N ASP A 63 24.54 -47.49 -25.18
CA ASP A 63 25.06 -46.23 -24.66
C ASP A 63 25.18 -46.27 -23.13
N LYS A 64 24.27 -46.99 -22.46
CA LYS A 64 24.29 -47.13 -21.00
C LYS A 64 25.29 -48.15 -20.49
N ILE A 65 25.52 -49.23 -21.24
CA ILE A 65 26.64 -50.14 -20.98
C ILE A 65 27.96 -49.37 -21.08
N GLU A 66 28.09 -48.49 -22.08
CA GLU A 66 29.26 -47.63 -22.25
C GLU A 66 29.46 -46.66 -21.08
N ASN A 67 28.38 -46.10 -20.52
CA ASN A 67 28.45 -45.26 -19.33
C ASN A 67 28.95 -46.03 -18.10
N ILE A 68 28.48 -47.25 -17.87
CA ILE A 68 28.99 -48.12 -16.78
C ILE A 68 30.46 -48.49 -17.04
N LEU A 69 30.83 -48.69 -18.31
CA LEU A 69 32.22 -48.93 -18.75
C LEU A 69 33.14 -47.71 -18.58
N LYS A 70 32.61 -46.48 -18.46
CA LYS A 70 33.39 -45.26 -18.17
C LYS A 70 33.64 -45.01 -16.68
N ILE A 71 32.91 -45.66 -15.78
CA ILE A 71 33.08 -45.50 -14.32
C ILE A 71 34.43 -46.08 -13.85
N ASN A 72 35.26 -45.28 -13.17
CA ASN A 72 36.52 -45.79 -12.59
C ASN A 72 36.27 -46.92 -11.57
N VAL A 73 37.19 -47.88 -11.45
CA VAL A 73 37.10 -49.06 -10.57
C VAL A 73 36.82 -48.66 -9.11
N SER A 74 37.38 -47.55 -8.63
CA SER A 74 37.12 -47.01 -7.28
C SER A 74 35.67 -46.54 -7.09
N ASN A 75 35.06 -45.93 -8.11
CA ASN A 75 33.66 -45.50 -8.06
C ASN A 75 32.72 -46.71 -8.25
N LEU A 76 33.18 -47.73 -8.97
CA LEU A 76 32.45 -48.96 -9.20
C LEU A 76 32.34 -49.82 -7.92
N SER A 77 33.36 -49.84 -7.06
CA SER A 77 33.28 -50.51 -5.76
C SER A 77 32.29 -49.84 -4.81
N VAL A 78 32.21 -48.50 -4.84
CA VAL A 78 31.22 -47.72 -4.07
C VAL A 78 29.81 -48.00 -4.60
N LEU A 79 29.63 -48.01 -5.93
CA LEU A 79 28.37 -48.34 -6.58
C LEU A 79 27.92 -49.78 -6.31
N LEU A 80 28.84 -50.75 -6.33
CA LEU A 80 28.56 -52.14 -5.95
C LEU A 80 28.14 -52.24 -4.49
N SER A 81 28.81 -51.51 -3.60
CA SER A 81 28.45 -51.49 -2.18
C SER A 81 27.07 -50.86 -1.96
N ALA A 82 26.73 -49.79 -2.69
CA ALA A 82 25.40 -49.18 -2.68
C ALA A 82 24.33 -50.16 -3.22
N LEU A 83 24.60 -50.85 -4.33
CA LEU A 83 23.73 -51.89 -4.88
C LEU A 83 23.53 -53.06 -3.90
N MET A 84 24.60 -53.50 -3.24
CA MET A 84 24.57 -54.59 -2.24
C MET A 84 23.81 -54.21 -0.97
N ARG A 85 23.91 -52.95 -0.51
CA ARG A 85 23.12 -52.44 0.62
C ARG A 85 21.63 -52.29 0.31
N VAL A 86 21.28 -52.25 -0.97
CA VAL A 86 19.91 -52.16 -1.50
C VAL A 86 19.46 -53.52 -2.09
N GLU A 87 20.22 -54.59 -1.92
CA GLU A 87 20.07 -55.86 -2.66
C GLU A 87 18.83 -56.68 -2.23
N ASP A 88 18.41 -56.61 -0.96
CA ASP A 88 17.17 -57.25 -0.50
C ASP A 88 15.89 -56.64 -1.16
N PRO A 89 15.76 -55.31 -1.32
CA PRO A 89 14.61 -54.71 -2.01
C PRO A 89 14.64 -54.68 -3.56
N ILE A 90 15.73 -55.08 -4.24
CA ILE A 90 15.84 -54.99 -5.71
C ILE A 90 15.15 -56.16 -6.45
N ARG A 91 14.77 -57.25 -5.76
CA ARG A 91 14.07 -58.36 -6.43
C ARG A 91 12.66 -57.99 -6.91
N THR A 92 11.95 -57.07 -6.24
CA THR A 92 10.56 -56.70 -6.57
C THR A 92 10.17 -55.34 -5.99
N SER A 93 10.66 -54.20 -6.50
CA SER A 93 10.28 -52.84 -6.07
C SER A 93 10.35 -52.53 -4.55
N GLY A 94 11.26 -51.66 -4.14
CA GLY A 94 11.47 -51.34 -2.72
C GLY A 94 10.80 -50.04 -2.26
N ILE A 95 10.70 -49.88 -0.94
CA ILE A 95 10.36 -48.61 -0.27
C ILE A 95 11.50 -48.24 0.66
N PHE A 96 12.12 -47.08 0.41
CA PHE A 96 13.09 -46.49 1.34
C PHE A 96 12.37 -45.68 2.40
N HIS A 97 12.70 -45.89 3.67
CA HIS A 97 12.19 -45.10 4.78
C HIS A 97 13.26 -44.12 5.24
N LEU A 98 13.01 -42.83 5.03
CA LEU A 98 13.93 -41.74 5.35
C LEU A 98 13.34 -40.93 6.50
N ASP A 99 14.03 -40.95 7.64
CA ASP A 99 13.76 -40.09 8.78
C ASP A 99 14.72 -38.90 8.69
N LEU A 100 14.19 -37.71 8.39
CA LEU A 100 14.98 -36.52 8.10
C LEU A 100 15.62 -35.90 9.35
N LEU A 101 15.32 -36.43 10.54
CA LEU A 101 15.90 -36.00 11.81
C LEU A 101 17.07 -36.88 12.25
N LYS A 102 17.35 -37.99 11.56
CA LYS A 102 18.41 -38.95 11.93
C LYS A 102 19.63 -38.83 11.01
N GLU A 103 20.79 -38.44 11.58
CA GLU A 103 22.07 -38.32 10.86
C GLU A 103 22.56 -39.64 10.22
N LYS A 104 22.14 -40.80 10.77
CA LYS A 104 22.49 -42.14 10.25
C LYS A 104 21.99 -42.41 8.82
N ASN A 105 21.16 -41.55 8.24
CA ASN A 105 20.65 -41.70 6.88
C ASN A 105 21.55 -41.06 5.79
N ASN A 106 22.63 -40.35 6.16
CA ASN A 106 23.47 -39.63 5.20
C ASN A 106 24.18 -40.54 4.19
N ASP A 107 24.71 -41.69 4.62
CA ASP A 107 25.37 -42.63 3.69
C ASP A 107 24.36 -43.33 2.78
N PHE A 108 23.14 -43.55 3.28
CA PHE A 108 22.04 -44.12 2.51
C PHE A 108 21.49 -43.15 1.46
N ILE A 109 21.42 -41.85 1.77
CA ILE A 109 21.06 -40.81 0.80
C ILE A 109 22.12 -40.72 -0.30
N LYS A 110 23.41 -40.76 0.05
CA LYS A 110 24.51 -40.80 -0.95
C LYS A 110 24.37 -41.99 -1.88
N ASP A 111 24.05 -43.16 -1.35
CA ASP A 111 23.84 -44.38 -2.15
C ASP A 111 22.66 -44.21 -3.12
N ILE A 112 21.52 -43.67 -2.67
CA ILE A 112 20.35 -43.43 -3.52
C ILE A 112 20.66 -42.39 -4.60
N THR A 113 21.31 -41.28 -4.24
CA THR A 113 21.71 -40.24 -5.18
C THR A 113 22.64 -40.81 -6.25
N LEU A 114 23.64 -41.59 -5.86
CA LEU A 114 24.55 -42.28 -6.79
C LEU A 114 23.77 -43.21 -7.75
N LEU A 115 22.84 -44.01 -7.22
CA LEU A 115 22.03 -44.92 -8.04
C LEU A 115 21.09 -44.16 -9.00
N LEU A 116 20.62 -42.96 -8.64
CA LEU A 116 19.83 -42.10 -9.52
C LEU A 116 20.70 -41.42 -10.58
N GLU A 117 21.86 -40.89 -10.20
CA GLU A 117 22.83 -40.23 -11.09
C GLU A 117 23.29 -41.16 -12.22
N TYR A 118 23.54 -42.44 -11.91
CA TYR A 118 23.92 -43.45 -12.90
C TYR A 118 22.72 -44.19 -13.52
N ASP A 119 21.49 -43.71 -13.31
CA ASP A 119 20.25 -44.24 -13.89
C ASP A 119 19.92 -45.71 -13.53
N PHE A 120 20.41 -46.21 -12.38
CA PHE A 120 20.19 -47.60 -11.92
C PHE A 120 18.78 -47.80 -11.34
N ILE A 121 18.22 -46.78 -10.70
CA ILE A 121 16.89 -46.81 -10.11
C ILE A 121 16.05 -45.66 -10.64
N ARG A 122 14.73 -45.85 -10.70
CA ARG A 122 13.76 -44.80 -10.96
C ARG A 122 12.84 -44.65 -9.77
N ILE A 123 12.64 -43.42 -9.32
CA ILE A 123 11.62 -43.09 -8.32
C ILE A 123 10.24 -43.30 -8.95
N VAL A 124 9.43 -44.15 -8.33
CA VAL A 124 8.05 -44.45 -8.74
C VAL A 124 7.06 -43.59 -7.97
N ASP A 125 7.32 -43.40 -6.69
CA ASP A 125 6.44 -42.67 -5.79
C ASP A 125 7.24 -42.09 -4.63
N VAL A 126 6.79 -40.95 -4.12
CA VAL A 126 7.26 -40.39 -2.86
C VAL A 126 6.04 -40.24 -1.99
N ARG A 127 6.10 -40.83 -0.79
CA ARG A 127 4.99 -40.82 0.16
C ARG A 127 5.38 -40.12 1.45
N LEU A 128 4.46 -39.34 1.98
CA LEU A 128 4.61 -38.59 3.21
C LEU A 128 3.51 -38.99 4.17
N ASN A 129 3.81 -38.98 5.46
CA ASN A 129 2.80 -39.25 6.48
C ASN A 129 2.21 -37.92 6.98
N LYS A 130 0.93 -37.69 6.70
CA LYS A 130 0.18 -36.49 7.12
C LYS A 130 -0.39 -36.72 8.52
N LYS A 131 -0.16 -35.78 9.44
CA LYS A 131 -0.47 -35.93 10.88
C LYS A 131 -1.90 -36.43 11.16
N ASN A 132 -2.87 -36.02 10.34
CA ASN A 132 -4.29 -36.32 10.54
C ASN A 132 -4.91 -37.26 9.49
N HIS A 133 -4.16 -37.69 8.46
CA HIS A 133 -4.72 -38.44 7.32
C HIS A 133 -3.89 -39.68 6.94
N GLY A 134 -2.79 -39.93 7.66
CA GLY A 134 -1.92 -41.08 7.39
C GLY A 134 -1.04 -40.88 6.17
N GLU A 135 -0.57 -42.00 5.62
CA GLU A 135 0.36 -42.02 4.49
C GLU A 135 -0.32 -41.64 3.17
N ILE A 136 0.20 -40.61 2.50
CA ILE A 136 -0.26 -40.17 1.19
C ILE A 136 0.91 -40.15 0.20
N SER A 137 0.64 -40.52 -1.05
CA SER A 137 1.54 -40.23 -2.17
C SER A 137 1.49 -38.73 -2.47
N ILE A 138 2.65 -38.12 -2.71
CA ILE A 138 2.74 -36.72 -3.17
C ILE A 138 1.91 -36.54 -4.44
N ARG A 139 1.85 -37.55 -5.34
CA ARG A 139 1.05 -37.50 -6.58
C ARG A 139 -0.46 -37.48 -6.32
N ARG A 140 -0.89 -37.86 -5.12
CA ARG A 140 -2.29 -37.87 -4.68
C ARG A 140 -2.59 -36.74 -3.70
N ALA A 141 -1.61 -35.93 -3.34
CA ALA A 141 -1.81 -34.70 -2.57
C ALA A 141 -2.63 -33.70 -3.39
N SER A 142 -3.25 -32.72 -2.75
CA SER A 142 -3.99 -31.68 -3.49
C SER A 142 -3.04 -30.89 -4.41
N SER A 143 -3.56 -30.25 -5.47
CA SER A 143 -2.73 -29.45 -6.38
C SER A 143 -1.93 -28.37 -5.64
N GLY A 144 -2.53 -27.72 -4.64
CA GLY A 144 -1.83 -26.76 -3.79
C GLY A 144 -0.73 -27.39 -2.94
N GLU A 145 -0.94 -28.59 -2.40
CA GLU A 145 0.09 -29.29 -1.61
C GLU A 145 1.28 -29.66 -2.51
N GLN A 146 0.98 -30.15 -3.72
CA GLN A 146 2.00 -30.48 -4.72
C GLN A 146 2.81 -29.25 -5.11
N CYS A 147 2.13 -28.14 -5.44
CA CYS A 147 2.77 -26.88 -5.82
C CYS A 147 3.72 -26.39 -4.71
N MET A 148 3.21 -26.30 -3.48
CA MET A 148 3.98 -25.84 -2.32
C MET A 148 5.18 -26.75 -2.03
N MET A 149 5.01 -28.07 -2.11
CA MET A 149 6.11 -29.02 -1.94
C MET A 149 7.16 -28.88 -3.02
N VAL A 150 6.77 -28.74 -4.29
CA VAL A 150 7.70 -28.60 -5.41
C VAL A 150 8.54 -27.33 -5.26
N ILE A 151 7.92 -26.19 -4.95
CA ILE A 151 8.64 -24.93 -4.71
C ILE A 151 9.62 -25.08 -3.55
N MET A 152 9.12 -25.50 -2.38
CA MET A 152 9.93 -25.56 -1.16
C MET A 152 11.06 -26.60 -1.25
N LEU A 153 10.80 -27.78 -1.82
CA LEU A 153 11.83 -28.81 -2.01
C LEU A 153 12.82 -28.43 -3.12
N GLY A 154 12.35 -27.78 -4.19
CA GLY A 154 13.19 -27.27 -5.26
C GLY A 154 14.23 -26.25 -4.75
N ILE A 155 13.78 -25.32 -3.92
CA ILE A 155 14.67 -24.36 -3.24
C ILE A 155 15.59 -25.11 -2.27
N ALA A 156 15.04 -25.95 -1.39
CA ALA A 156 15.82 -26.66 -0.37
C ALA A 156 16.91 -27.58 -0.95
N GLY A 157 16.71 -28.13 -2.15
CA GLY A 157 17.71 -28.97 -2.82
C GLY A 157 18.89 -28.21 -3.42
N ASN A 158 18.77 -26.90 -3.64
CA ASN A 158 19.75 -26.11 -4.39
C ASN A 158 20.31 -24.90 -3.62
N ILE A 159 19.59 -24.42 -2.60
CA ILE A 159 19.94 -23.21 -1.86
C ILE A 159 21.28 -23.36 -1.10
N LYS A 160 22.10 -22.31 -1.17
CA LYS A 160 23.35 -22.12 -0.43
C LYS A 160 23.42 -20.68 0.08
N ASN A 161 24.38 -20.35 0.95
CA ASN A 161 24.62 -18.94 1.31
C ASN A 161 24.89 -18.10 0.04
N ASN A 162 24.45 -16.84 0.05
CA ASN A 162 24.54 -15.90 -1.07
C ASN A 162 23.80 -16.35 -2.34
N SER A 163 22.70 -17.09 -2.20
CA SER A 163 21.86 -17.49 -3.35
C SER A 163 20.91 -16.38 -3.77
N LEU A 164 20.64 -16.31 -5.09
CA LEU A 164 19.54 -15.55 -5.65
C LEU A 164 18.41 -16.51 -6.03
N ILE A 165 17.21 -16.27 -5.50
CA ILE A 165 16.05 -17.13 -5.70
C ILE A 165 14.97 -16.29 -6.39
N PHE A 166 14.48 -16.79 -7.53
CA PHE A 166 13.35 -16.21 -8.26
C PHE A 166 12.16 -17.15 -8.17
N ILE A 167 11.01 -16.62 -7.79
CA ILE A 167 9.74 -17.36 -7.69
C ILE A 167 8.70 -16.56 -8.47
N ASP A 168 8.06 -17.23 -9.43
CA ASP A 168 7.03 -16.64 -10.27
C ASP A 168 5.68 -17.27 -9.94
N GLU A 169 4.65 -16.44 -9.77
CA GLU A 169 3.27 -16.79 -9.44
C GLU A 169 3.12 -17.94 -8.42
N PRO A 170 3.72 -17.84 -7.21
CA PRO A 170 3.62 -18.90 -6.21
C PRO A 170 2.18 -19.19 -5.73
N GLU A 171 1.24 -18.30 -6.01
CA GLU A 171 -0.19 -18.46 -5.70
C GLU A 171 -0.93 -19.49 -6.55
N ILE A 172 -0.36 -19.93 -7.69
CA ILE A 172 -1.05 -20.88 -8.58
C ILE A 172 -1.44 -22.14 -7.82
N SER A 173 -2.72 -22.50 -7.89
CA SER A 173 -3.32 -23.66 -7.21
C SER A 173 -3.28 -23.60 -5.68
N LEU A 174 -2.84 -22.51 -5.06
CA LEU A 174 -2.86 -22.34 -3.61
C LEU A 174 -4.21 -21.82 -3.12
N HIS A 175 -4.73 -22.44 -2.08
CA HIS A 175 -5.87 -21.91 -1.31
C HIS A 175 -5.47 -20.55 -0.69
N PRO A 176 -6.39 -19.56 -0.59
CA PRO A 176 -6.07 -18.22 -0.06
C PRO A 176 -5.34 -18.23 1.30
N LYS A 177 -5.75 -19.13 2.21
CA LYS A 177 -5.07 -19.31 3.50
C LYS A 177 -3.56 -19.63 3.34
N TRP A 178 -3.20 -20.45 2.36
CA TRP A 178 -1.80 -20.81 2.10
C TRP A 178 -1.03 -19.73 1.36
N GLN A 179 -1.72 -18.86 0.61
CA GLN A 179 -1.11 -17.66 0.04
C GLN A 179 -0.66 -16.71 1.16
N GLU A 180 -1.49 -16.49 2.18
CA GLU A 180 -1.11 -15.70 3.37
C GLU A 180 0.06 -16.32 4.14
N ASP A 181 0.08 -17.64 4.26
CA ASP A 181 1.08 -18.37 5.05
C ASP A 181 2.38 -18.60 4.25
N PHE A 182 2.40 -18.39 2.93
CA PHE A 182 3.53 -18.66 2.05
C PHE A 182 4.80 -17.90 2.48
N MET A 183 4.70 -16.58 2.63
CA MET A 183 5.85 -15.74 3.00
C MET A 183 6.42 -16.08 4.38
N PRO A 184 5.61 -16.19 5.46
CA PRO A 184 6.10 -16.66 6.75
C PRO A 184 6.76 -18.03 6.69
N MET A 185 6.19 -18.97 5.91
CA MET A 185 6.76 -20.30 5.73
C MET A 185 8.11 -20.27 5.02
N LEU A 186 8.22 -19.50 3.93
CA LEU A 186 9.44 -19.34 3.15
C LEU A 186 10.58 -18.75 3.99
N ILE A 187 10.30 -17.63 4.67
CA ILE A 187 11.27 -16.95 5.55
C ILE A 187 11.73 -17.89 6.66
N LYS A 188 10.78 -18.55 7.34
CA LYS A 188 11.11 -19.48 8.44
C LYS A 188 11.95 -20.65 7.95
N ALA A 189 11.58 -21.27 6.83
CA ALA A 189 12.22 -22.47 6.30
C ALA A 189 13.68 -22.25 5.85
N PHE A 190 14.00 -21.04 5.37
CA PHE A 190 15.30 -20.72 4.81
C PHE A 190 16.10 -19.70 5.63
N SER A 191 15.62 -19.34 6.83
CA SER A 191 16.30 -18.44 7.78
C SER A 191 17.73 -18.83 8.18
N ILE A 192 18.08 -20.11 8.03
CA ILE A 192 19.44 -20.62 8.36
C ILE A 192 20.50 -20.22 7.33
N TYR A 193 20.11 -19.81 6.12
CA TYR A 193 21.02 -19.41 5.06
C TYR A 193 21.26 -17.90 5.08
N SER A 194 22.51 -17.48 4.95
CA SER A 194 22.89 -16.07 5.00
C SER A 194 23.15 -15.48 3.61
N GLY A 195 22.86 -14.20 3.44
CA GLY A 195 23.10 -13.46 2.20
C GLY A 195 22.18 -13.82 1.03
N CYS A 196 21.12 -14.59 1.27
CA CYS A 196 20.18 -14.97 0.22
C CYS A 196 19.20 -13.83 -0.10
N GLN A 197 18.89 -13.63 -1.37
CA GLN A 197 17.86 -12.70 -1.84
C GLN A 197 16.75 -13.47 -2.55
N PHE A 198 15.50 -13.13 -2.21
CA PHE A 198 14.31 -13.72 -2.79
C PHE A 198 13.56 -12.66 -3.60
N PHE A 199 13.37 -12.92 -4.88
CA PHE A 199 12.56 -12.10 -5.79
C PHE A 199 11.30 -12.88 -6.13
N ILE A 200 10.14 -12.30 -5.82
CA ILE A 200 8.85 -12.96 -5.97
C ILE A 200 7.97 -12.07 -6.85
N ALA A 201 7.56 -12.59 -7.99
CA ALA A 201 6.53 -11.99 -8.82
C ALA A 201 5.18 -12.61 -8.44
N THR A 202 4.17 -11.79 -8.16
CA THR A 202 2.86 -12.27 -7.72
C THR A 202 1.76 -11.29 -8.10
N HIS A 203 0.59 -11.83 -8.41
CA HIS A 203 -0.68 -11.15 -8.55
C HIS A 203 -1.59 -11.35 -7.32
N SER A 204 -1.10 -12.03 -6.27
CA SER A 204 -1.89 -12.35 -5.08
C SER A 204 -1.81 -11.26 -4.01
N PRO A 205 -2.93 -10.58 -3.69
CA PRO A 205 -2.98 -9.67 -2.55
C PRO A 205 -2.79 -10.40 -1.21
N GLN A 206 -3.13 -11.68 -1.11
CA GLN A 206 -2.93 -12.49 0.09
C GLN A 206 -1.44 -12.74 0.37
N ILE A 207 -0.62 -12.98 -0.65
CA ILE A 207 0.84 -13.12 -0.49
C ILE A 207 1.45 -11.81 0.03
N VAL A 208 1.05 -10.67 -0.54
CA VAL A 208 1.53 -9.35 -0.10
C VAL A 208 1.11 -9.08 1.35
N SER A 209 -0.12 -9.42 1.73
CA SER A 209 -0.60 -9.28 3.11
C SER A 209 0.18 -10.14 4.12
N GLY A 210 0.61 -11.33 3.69
CA GLY A 210 1.41 -12.26 4.49
C GLY A 210 2.86 -11.83 4.70
N MET A 211 3.36 -10.84 3.94
CA MET A 211 4.75 -10.43 3.99
C MET A 211 5.05 -9.62 5.26
N LYS A 212 5.93 -10.16 6.12
CA LYS A 212 6.32 -9.57 7.40
C LYS A 212 7.85 -9.57 7.54
N GLY A 213 8.42 -8.44 7.98
CA GLY A 213 9.84 -8.32 8.27
C GLY A 213 10.43 -6.97 7.85
N GLU A 214 11.59 -6.61 8.43
CA GLU A 214 12.28 -5.35 8.14
C GLU A 214 12.96 -5.35 6.76
N ASN A 215 13.45 -6.50 6.30
CA ASN A 215 14.12 -6.66 5.00
C ASN A 215 13.15 -7.16 3.92
N CYS A 216 11.95 -6.60 3.87
CA CYS A 216 10.91 -6.98 2.93
C CYS A 216 10.35 -5.74 2.25
N PHE A 217 10.23 -5.78 0.92
CA PHE A 217 9.80 -4.65 0.12
C PHE A 217 8.82 -5.09 -0.97
N VAL A 218 7.84 -4.25 -1.27
CA VAL A 218 6.93 -4.40 -2.42
C VAL A 218 7.33 -3.40 -3.48
N THR A 219 7.48 -3.85 -4.72
CA THR A 219 7.63 -2.96 -5.87
C THR A 219 6.36 -3.01 -6.70
N ASP A 220 5.71 -1.87 -6.88
CA ASP A 220 4.70 -1.75 -7.93
C ASP A 220 5.40 -1.52 -9.26
N LEU A 221 5.27 -2.47 -10.19
CA LEU A 221 5.89 -2.42 -11.51
C LEU A 221 5.30 -1.31 -12.39
N ALA A 222 4.03 -0.95 -12.20
CA ALA A 222 3.37 0.08 -13.00
C ALA A 222 3.91 1.47 -12.64
N SER A 223 3.95 1.81 -11.35
CA SER A 223 4.49 3.10 -10.89
C SER A 223 6.02 3.13 -10.73
N ARG A 224 6.67 1.96 -10.75
CA ARG A 224 8.12 1.76 -10.47
C ARG A 224 8.51 2.28 -9.08
N LYS A 225 7.60 2.20 -8.12
CA LYS A 225 7.84 2.64 -6.74
C LYS A 225 8.11 1.44 -5.84
N LEU A 226 9.10 1.61 -4.97
CA LEU A 226 9.48 0.65 -3.94
C LEU A 226 8.90 1.11 -2.59
N TYR A 227 8.28 0.18 -1.88
CA TYR A 227 7.64 0.43 -0.60
C TYR A 227 8.10 -0.61 0.43
N PRO A 228 8.31 -0.20 1.69
CA PRO A 228 8.46 -1.17 2.78
C PRO A 228 7.23 -2.07 2.91
N ALA A 229 7.44 -3.37 3.13
CA ALA A 229 6.36 -4.34 3.30
C ALA A 229 5.39 -4.00 4.45
N SER A 230 5.87 -3.28 5.47
CA SER A 230 5.10 -2.90 6.66
C SER A 230 3.84 -2.09 6.36
N PHE A 231 3.83 -1.31 5.27
CA PHE A 231 2.63 -0.57 4.84
C PHE A 231 1.47 -1.48 4.44
N PHE A 232 1.79 -2.68 3.95
CA PHE A 232 0.83 -3.61 3.35
C PHE A 232 0.60 -4.87 4.20
N SER A 233 1.52 -5.19 5.11
CA SER A 233 1.43 -6.34 6.00
C SER A 233 0.11 -6.35 6.79
N GLY A 234 -0.61 -7.48 6.72
CA GLY A 234 -1.85 -7.71 7.46
C GLY A 234 -3.06 -6.88 7.00
N LYS A 235 -2.96 -6.20 5.86
CA LYS A 235 -4.07 -5.47 5.26
C LYS A 235 -5.00 -6.43 4.50
N SER A 236 -6.27 -6.04 4.35
CA SER A 236 -7.26 -6.85 3.64
C SER A 236 -6.95 -6.96 2.14
N ALA A 237 -7.49 -7.98 1.49
CA ALA A 237 -7.36 -8.12 0.04
C ALA A 237 -7.87 -6.87 -0.70
N ASP A 238 -9.01 -6.31 -0.29
CA ASP A 238 -9.57 -5.08 -0.84
C ASP A 238 -8.63 -3.88 -0.76
N PHE A 239 -7.90 -3.75 0.36
CA PHE A 239 -6.89 -2.69 0.52
C PHE A 239 -5.76 -2.88 -0.47
N GLN A 240 -5.21 -4.10 -0.56
CA GLN A 240 -4.12 -4.38 -1.50
C GLN A 240 -4.56 -4.13 -2.94
N LEU A 241 -5.76 -4.59 -3.30
CA LEU A 241 -6.34 -4.45 -4.63
C LEU A 241 -6.50 -2.99 -5.03
N ALA A 242 -6.92 -2.12 -4.09
CA ALA A 242 -7.07 -0.70 -4.32
C ALA A 242 -5.73 0.06 -4.37
N GLU A 243 -4.85 -0.17 -3.39
CA GLU A 243 -3.65 0.66 -3.17
C GLU A 243 -2.41 0.19 -3.95
N ILE A 244 -2.25 -1.12 -4.17
CA ILE A 244 -1.06 -1.67 -4.85
C ILE A 244 -1.40 -2.12 -6.26
N PHE A 245 -2.43 -2.96 -6.41
CA PHE A 245 -2.72 -3.61 -7.69
C PHE A 245 -3.47 -2.71 -8.67
N GLY A 246 -4.03 -1.58 -8.19
CA GLY A 246 -4.82 -0.67 -9.03
C GLY A 246 -6.04 -1.32 -9.66
N SER A 247 -6.60 -2.33 -9.00
CA SER A 247 -7.76 -3.10 -9.46
C SER A 247 -8.69 -3.40 -8.28
N PRO A 248 -9.30 -2.35 -7.67
CA PRO A 248 -10.12 -2.46 -6.46
C PRO A 248 -11.31 -3.43 -6.56
N GLY A 249 -11.76 -3.74 -7.79
CA GLY A 249 -12.89 -4.64 -8.00
C GLY A 249 -14.23 -3.97 -7.71
N GLN A 250 -15.29 -4.78 -7.63
CA GLN A 250 -16.65 -4.31 -7.39
C GLN A 250 -16.93 -4.20 -5.89
N MET A 251 -17.63 -3.15 -5.45
CA MET A 251 -18.05 -2.96 -4.05
C MET A 251 -16.89 -3.10 -3.04
N ASN A 252 -15.73 -2.50 -3.34
CA ASN A 252 -14.56 -2.60 -2.48
C ASN A 252 -14.86 -2.03 -1.07
N GLU A 253 -14.78 -2.88 -0.04
CA GLU A 253 -15.18 -2.53 1.33
C GLU A 253 -14.18 -1.57 2.00
N TYR A 254 -12.90 -1.65 1.60
CA TYR A 254 -11.90 -0.70 2.09
C TYR A 254 -12.23 0.73 1.65
N LEU A 255 -12.50 0.92 0.37
CA LEU A 255 -12.89 2.22 -0.19
C LEU A 255 -14.23 2.70 0.40
N SER A 256 -15.20 1.79 0.57
CA SER A 256 -16.50 2.13 1.17
C SER A 256 -16.34 2.66 2.59
N ARG A 257 -15.53 1.97 3.41
CA ARG A 257 -15.20 2.41 4.78
C ARG A 257 -14.45 3.74 4.79
N LEU A 258 -13.59 3.99 3.81
CA LEU A 258 -12.88 5.26 3.67
C LEU A 258 -13.88 6.41 3.45
N CYS A 259 -14.80 6.26 2.51
CA CYS A 259 -15.87 7.24 2.26
C CYS A 259 -16.74 7.48 3.50
N PHE A 260 -17.18 6.42 4.18
CA PHE A 260 -17.99 6.56 5.39
C PHE A 260 -17.25 7.28 6.51
N ASN A 261 -15.97 7.00 6.70
CA ASN A 261 -15.16 7.69 7.71
C ASN A 261 -15.04 9.18 7.42
N LEU A 262 -14.83 9.54 6.15
CA LEU A 262 -14.75 10.94 5.72
C LEU A 262 -16.08 11.67 5.92
N ILE A 263 -17.21 11.09 5.46
CA ILE A 263 -18.55 11.65 5.67
C ILE A 263 -18.87 11.76 7.17
N PHE A 264 -18.54 10.74 7.96
CA PHE A 264 -18.79 10.74 9.40
C PHE A 264 -17.97 11.83 10.12
N LYS A 265 -16.71 12.04 9.71
CA LYS A 265 -15.86 13.09 10.26
C LYS A 265 -16.46 14.48 9.98
N LEU A 266 -16.90 14.70 8.75
CA LEU A 266 -17.59 15.91 8.33
C LEU A 266 -18.91 16.14 9.08
N ARG A 267 -19.77 15.13 9.16
CA ARG A 267 -21.07 15.22 9.84
C ARG A 267 -20.94 15.57 11.32
N ASN A 268 -19.93 15.01 11.99
CA ASN A 268 -19.66 15.32 13.40
C ASN A 268 -18.84 16.59 13.60
N LYS A 269 -18.68 17.40 12.54
CA LYS A 269 -17.95 18.66 12.54
C LYS A 269 -16.54 18.52 13.13
N LYS A 270 -15.87 17.39 12.87
CA LYS A 270 -14.46 17.19 13.25
C LYS A 270 -13.56 17.91 12.26
N GLU A 271 -12.36 18.27 12.72
CA GLU A 271 -11.36 18.91 11.87
C GLU A 271 -10.88 17.96 10.77
N ILE A 272 -10.83 18.46 9.54
CA ILE A 272 -10.30 17.74 8.39
C ILE A 272 -8.78 17.92 8.37
N THR A 273 -8.07 16.81 8.36
CA THR A 273 -6.61 16.72 8.44
C THR A 273 -6.00 16.45 7.07
N LYS A 274 -4.70 16.69 6.89
CA LYS A 274 -3.97 16.34 5.66
C LYS A 274 -4.23 14.90 5.19
N ASN A 275 -4.18 13.93 6.11
CA ASN A 275 -4.48 12.53 5.81
C ASN A 275 -5.88 12.29 5.23
N ASP A 276 -6.87 13.14 5.54
CA ASP A 276 -8.21 13.01 4.95
C ASP A 276 -8.22 13.46 3.49
N TYR A 277 -7.45 14.49 3.16
CA TYR A 277 -7.21 14.91 1.77
C TYR A 277 -6.41 13.86 1.01
N ASP A 278 -5.38 13.26 1.63
CA ASP A 278 -4.65 12.14 1.02
C ASP A 278 -5.57 10.95 0.72
N ASN A 279 -6.51 10.66 1.63
CA ASN A 279 -7.54 9.65 1.42
C ASN A 279 -8.50 10.03 0.28
N LEU A 280 -8.91 11.29 0.18
CA LEU A 280 -9.75 11.79 -0.92
C LEU A 280 -9.03 11.63 -2.27
N ASP A 281 -7.75 11.99 -2.33
CA ASP A 281 -6.90 11.79 -3.51
C ASP A 281 -6.79 10.32 -3.90
N SER A 282 -6.66 9.42 -2.93
CA SER A 282 -6.70 7.97 -3.18
C SER A 282 -8.05 7.53 -3.73
N LEU A 283 -9.18 8.02 -3.18
CA LEU A 283 -10.52 7.74 -3.71
C LEU A 283 -10.67 8.22 -5.16
N GLU A 284 -10.22 9.44 -5.49
CA GLU A 284 -10.27 9.98 -6.85
C GLU A 284 -9.43 9.15 -7.83
N LYS A 285 -8.27 8.62 -7.39
CA LYS A 285 -7.44 7.71 -8.19
C LYS A 285 -8.15 6.37 -8.41
N SER A 286 -8.69 5.76 -7.35
CA SER A 286 -9.41 4.49 -7.44
C SER A 286 -10.69 4.61 -8.28
N LYS A 287 -11.41 5.74 -8.22
CA LYS A 287 -12.61 6.02 -9.04
C LYS A 287 -12.35 5.79 -10.53
N LYS A 288 -11.15 6.11 -11.03
CA LYS A 288 -10.75 5.94 -12.45
C LYS A 288 -10.57 4.47 -12.86
N GLN A 289 -10.43 3.57 -11.89
CA GLN A 289 -10.16 2.14 -12.10
C GLN A 289 -11.40 1.27 -11.82
N ILE A 290 -12.48 1.86 -11.31
CA ILE A 290 -13.72 1.17 -10.96
C ILE A 290 -14.73 1.30 -12.12
N ASN A 291 -15.62 0.33 -12.25
CA ASN A 291 -16.70 0.39 -13.22
C ASN A 291 -17.67 1.54 -12.89
N ALA A 292 -18.08 2.34 -13.88
CA ALA A 292 -19.00 3.46 -13.69
C ALA A 292 -20.35 3.07 -13.07
N ASN A 293 -20.79 1.83 -13.22
CA ASN A 293 -22.03 1.31 -12.63
C ASN A 293 -21.86 0.80 -11.19
N ASP A 294 -20.66 0.87 -10.62
CA ASP A 294 -20.43 0.43 -9.25
C ASP A 294 -21.08 1.42 -8.26
N PRO A 295 -21.88 0.94 -7.28
CA PRO A 295 -22.50 1.79 -6.27
C PRO A 295 -21.51 2.66 -5.47
N ILE A 296 -20.25 2.25 -5.38
CA ILE A 296 -19.22 3.02 -4.69
C ILE A 296 -18.89 4.36 -5.38
N ILE A 297 -19.12 4.47 -6.70
CA ILE A 297 -18.89 5.71 -7.44
C ILE A 297 -19.77 6.83 -6.89
N ALA A 298 -21.07 6.57 -6.71
CA ALA A 298 -21.99 7.54 -6.13
C ALA A 298 -21.59 7.93 -4.69
N LEU A 299 -21.03 6.99 -3.93
CA LEU A 299 -20.53 7.26 -2.59
C LEU A 299 -19.27 8.15 -2.61
N ILE A 300 -18.32 7.88 -3.51
CA ILE A 300 -17.14 8.71 -3.73
C ILE A 300 -17.55 10.11 -4.17
N GLU A 301 -18.49 10.23 -5.12
CA GLU A 301 -19.03 11.51 -5.57
C GLU A 301 -19.68 12.31 -4.45
N THR A 302 -20.42 11.64 -3.56
CA THR A 302 -20.98 12.30 -2.37
C THR A 302 -19.87 12.85 -1.46
N VAL A 303 -18.79 12.10 -1.26
CA VAL A 303 -17.63 12.60 -0.49
C VAL A 303 -17.01 13.80 -1.18
N GLU A 304 -16.72 13.69 -2.48
CA GLU A 304 -16.16 14.78 -3.31
C GLU A 304 -17.01 16.05 -3.23
N GLU A 305 -18.34 15.92 -3.38
CA GLU A 305 -19.29 17.04 -3.30
C GLU A 305 -19.24 17.73 -1.94
N VAL A 306 -19.24 16.96 -0.84
CA VAL A 306 -19.22 17.54 0.51
C VAL A 306 -17.87 18.19 0.82
N PHE A 307 -16.76 17.63 0.34
CA PHE A 307 -15.43 18.24 0.46
C PHE A 307 -15.28 19.50 -0.40
N LYS A 308 -16.01 19.60 -1.51
CA LYS A 308 -16.06 20.78 -2.39
C LYS A 308 -17.11 21.81 -1.98
N MET A 309 -17.63 21.74 -0.74
CA MET A 309 -18.52 22.77 -0.23
C MET A 309 -17.74 23.92 0.43
N PRO A 310 -18.16 25.18 0.23
CA PRO A 310 -17.61 26.30 0.98
C PRO A 310 -17.96 26.16 2.46
N LEU A 311 -17.16 26.80 3.33
CA LEU A 311 -17.34 26.76 4.79
C LEU A 311 -18.75 27.16 5.22
N ILE A 312 -19.37 28.10 4.50
CA ILE A 312 -20.75 28.51 4.68
C ILE A 312 -21.53 28.10 3.43
N ASN A 313 -22.21 26.96 3.50
CA ASN A 313 -23.02 26.46 2.38
C ASN A 313 -24.48 26.92 2.45
N THR A 314 -24.95 27.39 3.61
CA THR A 314 -26.32 27.85 3.84
C THR A 314 -26.29 29.22 4.51
N PRO A 315 -26.66 30.31 3.79
CA PRO A 315 -26.79 31.64 4.39
C PRO A 315 -27.99 31.71 5.35
N ILE A 316 -27.92 32.62 6.32
CA ILE A 316 -29.04 32.84 7.25
C ILE A 316 -30.29 33.34 6.52
N THR A 317 -31.46 32.88 6.96
CA THR A 317 -32.76 33.42 6.55
C THR A 317 -33.32 34.30 7.66
N PHE A 318 -33.79 35.49 7.29
CA PHE A 318 -34.49 36.40 8.20
C PHE A 318 -35.98 36.10 8.19
N ASP A 319 -36.60 36.09 9.37
CA ASP A 319 -38.05 35.92 9.50
C ASP A 319 -38.79 37.25 9.32
N GLU A 320 -40.12 37.23 9.42
CA GLU A 320 -40.95 38.43 9.19
C GLU A 320 -40.64 39.56 10.18
N ASP A 321 -40.34 39.23 11.43
CA ASP A 321 -39.97 40.20 12.47
C ASP A 321 -38.61 40.83 12.17
N ASP A 322 -37.60 40.02 11.81
CA ASP A 322 -36.30 40.51 11.39
C ASP A 322 -36.41 41.42 10.16
N ILE A 323 -37.19 41.01 9.14
CA ILE A 323 -37.37 41.77 7.90
C ILE A 323 -38.02 43.12 8.20
N SER A 324 -39.04 43.14 9.07
CA SER A 324 -39.72 44.37 9.49
C SER A 324 -38.77 45.32 10.21
N LEU A 325 -37.98 44.82 11.16
CA LEU A 325 -36.96 45.60 11.87
C LEU A 325 -35.88 46.15 10.92
N ILE A 326 -35.39 45.31 9.99
CA ILE A 326 -34.40 45.71 9.00
C ILE A 326 -34.95 46.82 8.09
N SER A 327 -36.21 46.72 7.65
CA SER A 327 -36.86 47.75 6.82
C SER A 327 -36.97 49.07 7.58
N GLU A 328 -37.47 49.03 8.82
CA GLU A 328 -37.63 50.21 9.66
C GLU A 328 -36.30 50.96 9.83
N ILE A 329 -35.20 50.24 10.05
CA ILE A 329 -33.87 50.85 10.22
C ILE A 329 -33.34 51.44 8.92
N LYS A 330 -33.55 50.75 7.78
CA LYS A 330 -33.12 51.23 6.46
C LYS A 330 -33.85 52.49 6.02
N ASP A 331 -35.10 52.66 6.44
CA ASP A 331 -35.94 53.80 6.05
C ASP A 331 -35.66 55.07 6.89
N ARG A 332 -34.79 55.00 7.90
CA ARG A 332 -34.40 56.17 8.72
C ARG A 332 -33.53 57.12 7.90
N GLU A 333 -33.79 58.43 8.03
CA GLU A 333 -33.01 59.49 7.35
C GLU A 333 -31.51 59.46 7.70
N ALA A 334 -31.14 58.92 8.86
CA ALA A 334 -29.75 58.80 9.34
C ALA A 334 -29.12 57.41 9.10
N PHE A 335 -29.64 56.60 8.16
CA PHE A 335 -29.09 55.28 7.88
C PHE A 335 -27.68 55.38 7.25
N ASP A 336 -26.68 54.88 7.97
CA ASP A 336 -25.26 54.97 7.62
C ASP A 336 -24.51 53.68 7.99
N SER A 337 -23.19 53.64 7.73
CA SER A 337 -22.37 52.46 8.08
C SER A 337 -22.31 52.16 9.59
N ASN A 338 -22.65 53.11 10.46
CA ASN A 338 -22.69 52.94 11.91
C ASN A 338 -24.02 52.37 12.39
N SER A 339 -25.08 52.38 11.57
CA SER A 339 -26.40 51.86 11.92
C SER A 339 -26.39 50.40 12.38
N TRP A 340 -25.44 49.57 11.93
CA TRP A 340 -25.24 48.20 12.46
C TRP A 340 -24.98 48.14 13.98
N GLY A 341 -24.46 49.23 14.55
CA GLY A 341 -24.04 49.31 15.95
C GLY A 341 -25.17 49.53 16.95
N ILE A 342 -26.34 49.98 16.49
CA ILE A 342 -27.45 50.42 17.35
C ILE A 342 -28.00 49.31 18.24
N ASP A 343 -28.54 49.70 19.40
CA ASP A 343 -29.01 48.75 20.41
C ASP A 343 -30.24 47.96 19.96
N GLU A 344 -31.09 48.55 19.11
CA GLU A 344 -32.24 47.88 18.50
C GLU A 344 -31.85 46.63 17.69
N LEU A 345 -30.63 46.59 17.14
CA LEU A 345 -30.10 45.44 16.39
C LEU A 345 -29.45 44.37 17.26
N ILE A 346 -29.40 44.53 18.59
CA ILE A 346 -28.80 43.52 19.48
C ILE A 346 -29.43 42.12 19.30
N PRO A 347 -30.77 41.97 19.22
CA PRO A 347 -31.40 40.67 18.99
C PRO A 347 -30.98 40.05 17.66
N LEU A 348 -31.05 40.82 16.56
CA LEU A 348 -30.68 40.38 15.22
C LEU A 348 -29.19 39.97 15.17
N ARG A 349 -28.29 40.80 15.71
CA ARG A 349 -26.85 40.49 15.78
C ARG A 349 -26.60 39.21 16.58
N SER A 350 -27.32 39.01 17.68
CA SER A 350 -27.19 37.79 18.47
C SER A 350 -27.63 36.55 17.70
N LYS A 351 -28.74 36.65 16.95
CA LYS A 351 -29.25 35.59 16.05
C LYS A 351 -28.25 35.26 14.93
N VAL A 352 -27.77 36.27 14.19
CA VAL A 352 -26.78 36.14 13.12
C VAL A 352 -25.49 35.47 13.64
N ARG A 353 -24.98 35.93 14.78
CA ARG A 353 -23.76 35.38 15.38
C ARG A 353 -23.94 33.93 15.81
N ALA A 354 -25.06 33.60 16.45
CA ALA A 354 -25.34 32.22 16.88
C ALA A 354 -25.43 31.28 15.68
N TYR A 355 -26.15 31.70 14.63
CA TYR A 355 -26.30 30.93 13.39
C TYR A 355 -24.96 30.65 12.71
N TYR A 356 -24.18 31.69 12.39
CA TYR A 356 -22.92 31.51 11.66
C TYR A 356 -21.82 30.87 12.50
N ARG A 357 -21.85 31.01 13.83
CA ARG A 357 -20.98 30.18 14.70
C ARG A 357 -21.28 28.69 14.54
N ASP A 358 -22.55 28.30 14.46
CA ASP A 358 -22.90 26.89 14.30
C ASP A 358 -22.55 26.35 12.91
N ILE A 359 -22.92 27.10 11.85
CA ILE A 359 -22.62 26.73 10.46
C ILE A 359 -21.12 26.61 10.22
N GLN A 360 -20.33 27.58 10.70
CA GLN A 360 -18.88 27.55 10.57
C GLN A 360 -18.19 26.65 11.62
N ASN A 361 -18.94 25.92 12.44
CA ASN A 361 -18.43 25.05 13.49
C ASN A 361 -17.41 25.76 14.43
N GLY A 362 -17.72 26.99 14.83
CA GLY A 362 -16.83 27.77 15.68
C GLY A 362 -15.44 27.97 15.07
N THR A 363 -15.33 28.04 13.73
CA THR A 363 -14.07 28.25 13.01
C THR A 363 -14.10 29.58 12.27
N CYS A 364 -13.02 30.36 12.39
CA CYS A 364 -12.84 31.60 11.65
C CYS A 364 -12.68 31.29 10.14
N PRO A 365 -13.37 32.00 9.24
CA PRO A 365 -13.34 31.69 7.81
C PRO A 365 -11.99 32.00 7.14
N TYR A 366 -11.17 32.86 7.74
CA TYR A 366 -9.92 33.33 7.13
C TYR A 366 -8.69 32.64 7.72
N CYS A 367 -8.55 32.60 9.05
CA CYS A 367 -7.40 31.95 9.70
C CYS A 367 -7.65 30.48 10.07
N LYS A 368 -8.87 29.96 9.93
CA LYS A 368 -9.23 28.59 10.35
C LYS A 368 -8.97 28.29 11.84
N GLU A 369 -8.80 29.32 12.67
CA GLU A 369 -8.68 29.17 14.13
C GLU A 369 -10.04 29.07 14.79
N ARG A 370 -10.07 28.49 16.00
CA ARG A 370 -11.29 28.42 16.80
C ARG A 370 -11.71 29.82 17.28
N ILE A 371 -12.97 30.16 17.04
CA ILE A 371 -13.61 31.37 17.59
C ILE A 371 -14.28 31.05 18.92
N ALA A 372 -14.53 32.08 19.72
CA ALA A 372 -15.16 31.89 21.03
C ALA A 372 -16.61 31.37 20.90
N THR A 373 -16.94 30.32 21.65
CA THR A 373 -18.27 29.68 21.64
C THR A 373 -19.34 30.53 22.34
N ARG A 374 -18.97 31.30 23.37
CA ARG A 374 -19.87 32.19 24.11
C ARG A 374 -19.57 33.67 23.87
N SER A 375 -18.35 34.11 24.17
CA SER A 375 -17.95 35.53 24.11
C SER A 375 -18.04 36.11 22.70
N ALA A 376 -18.67 37.27 22.55
CA ALA A 376 -18.71 38.01 21.29
C ALA A 376 -17.33 38.58 20.90
N GLY A 377 -16.42 38.78 21.86
CA GLY A 377 -15.14 39.45 21.64
C GLY A 377 -14.27 38.79 20.56
N ASN A 378 -14.18 37.45 20.58
CA ASN A 378 -13.44 36.67 19.57
C ASN A 378 -14.38 35.91 18.60
N ALA A 379 -15.56 36.46 18.35
CA ALA A 379 -16.55 35.93 17.41
C ALA A 379 -17.40 37.09 16.88
N GLN A 380 -16.72 37.97 16.13
CA GLN A 380 -17.30 39.18 15.58
C GLN A 380 -18.09 38.86 14.32
N ILE A 381 -19.19 39.58 14.10
CA ILE A 381 -19.94 39.47 12.85
C ILE A 381 -19.21 40.32 11.82
N GLU A 382 -18.64 39.66 10.83
CA GLU A 382 -17.86 40.27 9.77
C GLU A 382 -18.75 40.52 8.54
N HIS A 383 -18.53 41.68 7.92
CA HIS A 383 -19.14 42.02 6.64
C HIS A 383 -18.09 41.85 5.55
N ILE A 384 -18.22 40.81 4.72
CA ILE A 384 -17.21 40.43 3.74
C ILE A 384 -16.90 41.60 2.82
N ILE A 385 -17.91 42.16 2.17
CA ILE A 385 -17.85 43.50 1.56
C ILE A 385 -18.06 44.55 2.68
N PRO A 386 -17.11 45.47 2.89
CA PRO A 386 -17.23 46.49 3.92
C PRO A 386 -18.48 47.35 3.75
N LYS A 387 -19.23 47.51 4.85
CA LYS A 387 -20.40 48.41 4.92
C LYS A 387 -20.07 49.89 4.67
N SER A 388 -18.81 50.29 4.83
CA SER A 388 -18.33 51.64 4.47
C SER A 388 -18.18 51.84 2.97
N GLU A 389 -18.07 50.75 2.21
CA GLU A 389 -17.99 50.75 0.75
C GLU A 389 -19.40 50.59 0.14
N HIS A 390 -20.16 49.61 0.65
CA HIS A 390 -21.53 49.30 0.18
C HIS A 390 -22.49 49.07 1.34
N ILE A 391 -23.10 50.15 1.82
CA ILE A 391 -24.06 50.11 2.93
C ILE A 391 -25.29 49.23 2.64
N ILE A 392 -25.70 49.13 1.38
CA ILE A 392 -26.87 48.35 0.95
C ILE A 392 -26.74 46.85 1.26
N PHE A 393 -25.51 46.33 1.38
CA PHE A 393 -25.22 44.93 1.68
C PHE A 393 -25.05 44.65 3.17
N MET A 394 -25.34 45.63 4.05
CA MET A 394 -25.21 45.46 5.51
C MET A 394 -25.99 44.26 6.04
N PHE A 395 -27.21 44.05 5.52
CA PHE A 395 -28.09 42.95 5.94
C PHE A 395 -28.19 41.84 4.89
N GLU A 396 -27.26 41.77 3.93
CA GLU A 396 -27.25 40.69 2.94
C GLU A 396 -26.72 39.41 3.58
N PRO A 397 -27.49 38.31 3.65
CA PRO A 397 -27.03 37.07 4.28
C PRO A 397 -25.68 36.58 3.76
N LYS A 398 -25.46 36.63 2.45
CA LYS A 398 -24.22 36.18 1.80
C LYS A 398 -23.03 37.10 2.05
N ASN A 399 -23.26 38.29 2.60
CA ASN A 399 -22.22 39.23 3.01
C ASN A 399 -21.78 39.05 4.46
N LEU A 400 -22.44 38.17 5.22
CA LEU A 400 -22.22 38.02 6.66
C LEU A 400 -21.53 36.70 7.00
N CYS A 401 -20.58 36.74 7.92
CA CYS A 401 -19.97 35.57 8.55
C CYS A 401 -19.51 35.92 9.98
N VAL A 402 -18.96 34.95 10.72
CA VAL A 402 -18.35 35.20 12.04
C VAL A 402 -16.84 34.95 11.98
N SER A 403 -16.03 35.97 12.22
CA SER A 403 -14.57 35.82 12.27
C SER A 403 -14.01 36.07 13.67
N CYS A 404 -12.74 35.69 13.88
CA CYS A 404 -12.01 36.05 15.09
C CYS A 404 -11.78 37.57 15.15
N GLY A 405 -11.44 38.07 16.34
CA GLY A 405 -11.17 39.49 16.56
C GLY A 405 -10.05 40.01 15.64
N ASP A 406 -8.93 39.28 15.60
CA ASP A 406 -7.76 39.64 14.80
C ASP A 406 -8.10 39.80 13.31
N CYS A 407 -8.74 38.78 12.70
CA CYS A 407 -9.06 38.84 11.27
C CYS A 407 -10.07 39.94 10.94
N ASN A 408 -11.05 40.17 11.83
CA ASN A 408 -12.02 41.25 11.68
C ASN A 408 -11.33 42.63 11.74
N GLU A 409 -10.38 42.81 12.65
CA GLU A 409 -9.63 44.05 12.83
C GLU A 409 -8.67 44.31 11.66
N TYR A 410 -7.90 43.30 11.22
CA TYR A 410 -6.98 43.44 10.09
C TYR A 410 -7.72 43.71 8.77
N LYS A 411 -8.82 42.99 8.51
CA LYS A 411 -9.64 43.23 7.31
C LYS A 411 -10.33 44.58 7.39
N SER A 412 -11.11 44.82 8.45
CA SER A 412 -11.82 46.07 8.71
C SER A 412 -12.50 46.63 7.44
N ARG A 413 -12.16 47.86 7.05
CA ARG A 413 -12.75 48.61 5.93
C ARG A 413 -12.05 48.42 4.58
N ASN A 414 -11.07 47.51 4.51
CA ASN A 414 -10.30 47.30 3.28
C ASN A 414 -11.18 46.69 2.18
N SER A 415 -11.13 47.26 0.97
CA SER A 415 -11.89 46.76 -0.17
C SER A 415 -11.42 45.38 -0.60
N VAL A 416 -12.39 44.49 -0.81
CA VAL A 416 -12.15 43.08 -1.15
C VAL A 416 -12.71 42.70 -2.52
N THR A 417 -13.20 43.66 -3.30
CA THR A 417 -13.77 43.45 -4.65
C THR A 417 -12.78 43.94 -5.71
N LYS A 418 -12.88 43.40 -6.93
CA LYS A 418 -12.15 43.94 -8.10
C LYS A 418 -12.89 45.19 -8.62
N ASN A 419 -12.15 46.25 -8.94
CA ASN A 419 -12.64 47.63 -9.10
C ASN A 419 -13.67 47.86 -10.22
N ASP A 420 -14.07 46.84 -10.98
CA ASP A 420 -14.77 46.99 -12.26
C ASP A 420 -16.29 46.68 -12.21
N PHE A 421 -16.87 46.30 -11.06
CA PHE A 421 -18.26 45.81 -11.01
C PHE A 421 -19.30 46.82 -10.53
N ILE A 422 -18.88 47.99 -10.06
CA ILE A 422 -19.78 48.96 -9.41
C ILE A 422 -19.97 50.18 -10.30
N VAL A 423 -20.10 49.93 -11.60
CA VAL A 423 -20.63 50.91 -12.55
C VAL A 423 -22.10 50.59 -12.74
N CYS A 424 -22.93 51.43 -12.16
CA CYS A 424 -24.38 51.39 -12.24
C CYS A 424 -24.85 51.37 -13.71
N ASN A 425 -25.47 50.27 -14.15
CA ASN A 425 -26.36 50.36 -15.31
C ASN A 425 -27.72 50.88 -14.82
N ASN A 426 -27.92 52.19 -15.00
CA ASN A 426 -29.21 52.86 -15.15
C ASN A 426 -30.39 52.27 -14.33
N HIS A 427 -30.57 52.78 -13.10
CA HIS A 427 -31.84 52.74 -12.34
C HIS A 427 -32.29 51.38 -11.75
N ASN A 428 -31.45 50.34 -11.72
CA ASN A 428 -31.76 49.10 -11.00
C ASN A 428 -31.10 49.02 -9.61
N PRO A 429 -31.76 48.41 -8.60
CA PRO A 429 -31.15 48.15 -7.30
C PRO A 429 -29.92 47.25 -7.46
N GLN A 430 -28.81 47.66 -6.85
CA GLN A 430 -27.55 46.91 -6.84
C GLN A 430 -27.75 45.55 -6.17
N ARG A 431 -27.46 44.46 -6.89
CA ARG A 431 -27.53 43.08 -6.38
C ARG A 431 -26.17 42.66 -5.80
N TYR A 432 -26.20 41.82 -4.77
CA TYR A 432 -24.97 41.25 -4.21
C TYR A 432 -24.25 40.37 -5.25
N PRO A 433 -22.93 40.51 -5.44
CA PRO A 433 -22.18 39.68 -6.38
C PRO A 433 -22.19 38.21 -5.97
N THR A 434 -22.48 37.33 -6.92
CA THR A 434 -22.47 35.87 -6.70
C THR A 434 -21.32 35.16 -7.43
N SER A 435 -20.57 35.87 -8.28
CA SER A 435 -19.41 35.30 -8.96
C SER A 435 -18.19 35.32 -8.03
N GLN A 436 -17.57 34.14 -7.82
CA GLN A 436 -16.32 34.00 -7.07
C GLN A 436 -15.22 34.94 -7.59
N ASN A 437 -15.17 35.20 -8.90
CA ASN A 437 -14.13 35.99 -9.54
C ASN A 437 -14.20 37.50 -9.22
N THR A 438 -15.33 37.96 -8.66
CA THR A 438 -15.50 39.35 -8.23
C THR A 438 -14.68 39.66 -6.97
N PHE A 439 -14.43 38.66 -6.13
CA PHE A 439 -13.75 38.82 -4.86
C PHE A 439 -12.24 38.63 -4.99
N LYS A 440 -11.47 39.51 -4.34
CA LYS A 440 -10.02 39.39 -4.14
C LYS A 440 -9.69 38.52 -2.92
N ILE A 441 -10.60 38.44 -1.95
CA ILE A 441 -10.49 37.61 -0.74
C ILE A 441 -11.19 36.25 -0.95
N VAL A 442 -10.73 35.22 -0.25
CA VAL A 442 -11.44 33.93 -0.15
C VAL A 442 -12.77 34.13 0.56
N HIS A 443 -13.84 34.00 -0.21
CA HIS A 443 -15.21 34.26 0.21
C HIS A 443 -15.82 33.03 0.90
N PRO A 444 -16.19 33.08 2.19
CA PRO A 444 -16.58 31.90 2.94
C PRO A 444 -17.87 31.22 2.46
N HIS A 445 -18.71 31.93 1.70
CA HIS A 445 -19.93 31.34 1.09
C HIS A 445 -19.73 30.75 -0.31
N PHE A 446 -18.65 31.09 -0.99
CA PHE A 446 -18.52 30.79 -2.42
C PHE A 446 -17.25 30.02 -2.77
N ASP A 447 -16.18 30.20 -2.01
CA ASP A 447 -14.89 29.61 -2.29
C ASP A 447 -14.63 28.42 -1.35
N ILE A 448 -14.00 27.38 -1.91
CA ILE A 448 -13.41 26.29 -1.13
C ILE A 448 -12.05 26.78 -0.66
N TYR A 449 -11.87 26.90 0.66
CA TYR A 449 -10.70 27.57 1.23
C TYR A 449 -9.39 26.88 0.83
N GLU A 450 -9.40 25.55 0.83
CA GLU A 450 -8.24 24.69 0.62
C GLU A 450 -7.76 24.67 -0.85
N GLU A 451 -8.57 25.14 -1.79
CA GLU A 451 -8.12 25.42 -3.17
C GLU A 451 -7.27 26.69 -3.27
N HIS A 452 -7.32 27.56 -2.25
CA HIS A 452 -6.69 28.87 -2.26
C HIS A 452 -5.56 29.00 -1.24
N LEU A 453 -5.65 28.37 -0.06
CA LEU A 453 -4.66 28.42 1.01
C LEU A 453 -4.46 27.07 1.69
N ILE A 454 -3.24 26.81 2.13
CA ILE A 454 -2.89 25.70 3.02
C ILE A 454 -2.43 26.28 4.36
N LYS A 455 -2.88 25.68 5.47
CA LYS A 455 -2.42 25.97 6.83
C LYS A 455 -1.57 24.80 7.35
N GLU A 456 -0.36 25.07 7.80
CA GLU A 456 0.57 24.11 8.40
C GLU A 456 1.03 24.65 9.77
N GLY A 457 0.45 24.14 10.85
CA GLY A 457 0.64 24.69 12.19
C GLY A 457 0.25 26.17 12.26
N LEU A 458 1.22 27.04 12.58
CA LEU A 458 1.04 28.50 12.64
C LEU A 458 1.27 29.22 11.29
N PHE A 459 1.67 28.51 10.24
CA PHE A 459 2.03 29.08 8.95
C PHE A 459 0.95 28.86 7.88
N TYR A 460 0.78 29.84 6.99
CA TYR A 460 -0.16 29.82 5.87
C TYR A 460 0.59 30.03 4.56
N ARG A 461 0.29 29.18 3.57
CA ARG A 461 0.83 29.26 2.22
C ARG A 461 -0.31 29.46 1.22
N ASP A 462 -0.17 30.42 0.31
CA ASP A 462 -1.12 30.62 -0.77
C ASP A 462 -0.88 29.67 -1.95
N LEU A 463 -1.96 29.23 -2.57
CA LEU A 463 -1.98 28.46 -3.82
C LEU A 463 -2.45 29.30 -5.01
N THR A 464 -3.11 30.43 -4.72
CA THR A 464 -3.74 31.30 -5.73
C THR A 464 -3.58 32.77 -5.36
N PRO A 465 -3.74 33.71 -6.32
CA PRO A 465 -3.73 35.15 -6.01
C PRO A 465 -4.77 35.58 -4.98
N LYS A 466 -5.93 34.90 -4.94
CA LYS A 466 -6.98 35.13 -3.94
C LYS A 466 -6.54 34.69 -2.54
N GLY A 467 -5.86 33.55 -2.47
CA GLY A 467 -5.19 33.07 -1.25
C GLY A 467 -4.14 34.06 -0.75
N HIS A 468 -3.26 34.50 -1.65
CA HIS A 468 -2.21 35.49 -1.34
C HIS A 468 -2.80 36.77 -0.75
N PHE A 469 -3.83 37.32 -1.39
CA PHE A 469 -4.54 38.50 -0.91
C PHE A 469 -5.16 38.28 0.47
N THR A 470 -5.73 37.09 0.71
CA THR A 470 -6.33 36.73 2.01
C THR A 470 -5.29 36.65 3.13
N ILE A 471 -4.12 36.05 2.86
CA ILE A 471 -2.99 36.04 3.81
C ILE A 471 -2.57 37.48 4.15
N GLY A 472 -2.43 38.32 3.12
CA GLY A 472 -1.96 39.70 3.27
C GLY A 472 -2.95 40.60 4.02
N ILE A 473 -4.24 40.53 3.68
CA ILE A 473 -5.27 41.39 4.26
C ILE A 473 -5.62 41.00 5.70
N CYS A 474 -5.61 39.71 6.04
CA CYS A 474 -5.86 39.23 7.40
C CYS A 474 -4.57 39.02 8.22
N LYS A 475 -3.40 39.33 7.64
CA LYS A 475 -2.07 39.18 8.28
C LYS A 475 -1.84 37.79 8.88
N LEU A 476 -2.27 36.73 8.18
CA LEU A 476 -2.34 35.37 8.73
C LEU A 476 -0.97 34.85 9.22
N ASN A 477 0.11 35.18 8.51
CA ASN A 477 1.47 34.76 8.87
C ASN A 477 2.12 35.58 9.99
N GLN A 478 1.46 36.64 10.49
CA GLN A 478 2.00 37.46 11.57
C GLN A 478 2.17 36.64 12.87
N ARG A 479 1.31 35.63 13.11
CA ARG A 479 1.44 34.75 14.27
C ARG A 479 2.73 33.94 14.23
N SER A 480 3.05 33.33 13.10
CA SER A 480 4.32 32.60 12.92
C SER A 480 5.54 33.51 13.10
N ALA A 481 5.47 34.76 12.65
CA ALA A 481 6.53 35.75 12.83
C ALA A 481 6.69 36.16 14.32
N ASN A 482 5.59 36.24 15.07
CA ASN A 482 5.61 36.69 16.46
C ASN A 482 5.91 35.58 17.48
N TYR A 483 5.52 34.32 17.18
CA TYR A 483 5.54 33.22 18.14
C TYR A 483 6.37 32.00 17.68
N GLY A 484 7.03 32.08 16.52
CA GLY A 484 7.89 31.02 15.98
C GLY A 484 7.13 29.90 15.27
N ARG A 485 7.87 28.91 14.76
CA ARG A 485 7.31 27.68 14.16
C ARG A 485 7.13 26.62 15.25
N GLU A 486 5.99 25.94 15.26
CA GLU A 486 5.84 24.72 16.05
C GLU A 486 6.78 23.63 15.50
N PRO A 487 7.54 22.91 16.35
CA PRO A 487 8.45 21.84 15.91
C PRO A 487 7.76 20.76 15.08
N GLU A 488 6.46 20.54 15.31
CA GLU A 488 5.65 19.47 14.72
C GLU A 488 5.23 19.75 13.26
N ALA A 489 5.38 20.98 12.77
CA ALA A 489 5.08 21.31 11.37
C ALA A 489 6.13 20.78 10.37
N LEU A 490 7.28 20.33 10.89
CA LEU A 490 8.31 19.63 10.14
C LEU A 490 8.23 18.15 10.53
N ASP A 491 7.24 17.41 10.02
CA ASP A 491 7.40 15.96 9.99
C ASP A 491 8.58 15.66 9.04
N ASP A 492 9.69 15.28 9.66
CA ASP A 492 11.02 15.08 9.06
C ASP A 492 10.98 14.20 7.80
N SER A 493 10.00 13.29 7.65
CA SER A 493 9.95 12.38 6.49
C SER A 493 9.75 13.09 5.15
N SER A 494 8.82 14.05 5.08
CA SER A 494 8.45 14.69 3.80
C SER A 494 9.50 15.68 3.33
N LEU A 495 10.15 16.39 4.27
CA LEU A 495 11.25 17.27 3.95
C LEU A 495 12.51 16.50 3.62
N HIS A 496 12.80 15.40 4.32
CA HIS A 496 13.94 14.55 4.01
C HIS A 496 13.80 13.91 2.62
N ASP A 497 12.60 13.49 2.24
CA ASP A 497 12.34 12.95 0.90
C ASP A 497 12.44 14.01 -0.20
N ILE A 498 11.91 15.22 0.02
CA ILE A 498 12.06 16.34 -0.92
C ILE A 498 13.54 16.76 -1.02
N PHE A 499 14.27 16.79 0.10
CA PHE A 499 15.69 17.14 0.13
C PHE A 499 16.54 16.08 -0.59
N ASN A 500 16.24 14.79 -0.40
CA ASN A 500 16.90 13.67 -1.09
C ASN A 500 16.62 13.67 -2.59
N ILE A 501 15.37 13.96 -3.00
CA ILE A 501 14.99 14.09 -4.41
C ILE A 501 15.66 15.31 -5.06
N PHE A 502 15.82 16.40 -4.32
CA PHE A 502 16.48 17.62 -4.80
C PHE A 502 18.01 17.47 -4.85
N GLU A 503 18.63 16.82 -3.85
CA GLU A 503 20.07 16.51 -3.85
C GLU A 503 20.47 15.65 -5.04
N ALA A 504 19.60 14.72 -5.44
CA ALA A 504 19.83 13.82 -6.57
C ALA A 504 19.75 14.50 -7.94
N ASN A 505 19.09 15.67 -8.07
CA ASN A 505 18.70 16.22 -9.38
C ASN A 505 19.05 17.72 -9.62
N ALA A 506 19.51 18.46 -8.61
CA ALA A 506 19.84 19.90 -8.75
C ALA A 506 21.35 20.16 -8.94
N ASP A 507 21.69 21.24 -9.66
CA ASP A 507 23.09 21.70 -9.80
C ASP A 507 23.62 22.39 -8.54
N ASP A 508 24.94 22.53 -8.43
CA ASP A 508 25.60 23.06 -7.23
C ASP A 508 25.21 24.51 -6.90
N ALA A 509 24.84 25.31 -7.91
CA ALA A 509 24.41 26.70 -7.71
C ALA A 509 22.98 26.78 -7.16
N GLN A 510 22.09 25.90 -7.62
CA GLN A 510 20.73 25.76 -7.09
C GLN A 510 20.72 25.23 -5.66
N LYS A 511 21.64 24.31 -5.33
CA LYS A 511 21.85 23.79 -3.97
C LYS A 511 22.31 24.88 -3.00
N GLU A 512 23.28 25.71 -3.40
CA GLU A 512 23.75 26.86 -2.61
C GLU A 512 22.67 27.92 -2.39
N MET A 513 21.90 28.26 -3.43
CA MET A 513 20.82 29.25 -3.34
C MET A 513 19.70 28.82 -2.38
N LEU A 514 19.27 27.55 -2.42
CA LEU A 514 18.25 27.02 -1.53
C LEU A 514 18.77 26.91 -0.08
N LYS A 515 20.04 26.50 0.09
CA LYS A 515 20.71 26.45 1.40
C LYS A 515 20.80 27.84 2.04
N ASN A 516 21.09 28.88 1.25
CA ASN A 516 21.11 30.27 1.70
C ASN A 516 19.71 30.82 1.99
N MET A 517 18.68 30.43 1.23
CA MET A 517 17.28 30.78 1.55
C MET A 517 16.79 30.11 2.84
N LEU A 518 17.18 28.85 3.08
CA LEU A 518 16.83 28.12 4.31
C LEU A 518 17.60 28.65 5.53
N LEU A 519 18.90 28.95 5.39
CA LEU A 519 19.73 29.56 6.44
C LEU A 519 19.32 31.00 6.75
N GLY A 520 18.86 31.76 5.75
CA GLY A 520 18.27 33.09 5.92
C GLY A 520 16.94 33.06 6.69
N ALA A 521 16.18 31.97 6.59
CA ALA A 521 14.95 31.75 7.37
C ALA A 521 15.20 31.23 8.79
N ILE A 522 16.43 30.78 9.10
CA ILE A 522 16.84 30.33 10.45
C ILE A 522 17.40 31.49 11.29
N ASN A 523 17.83 32.58 10.66
CA ASN A 523 18.49 33.72 11.32
C ASN A 523 17.68 35.03 11.28
N ALA A 524 16.36 34.98 11.07
CA ALA A 524 15.48 36.17 11.05
C ALA A 524 14.35 36.08 12.08
#